data_AF-A0A7W8XCR2-F1
#
_entry.id   AF-A0A7W8XCR2-F1
#
_cell.length_a   1.000
_cell.length_b   1.000
_cell.length_c   1.000
_cell.angle_alpha   90.00
_cell.angle_beta   90.00
_cell.angle_gamma   90.00
#
_symmetry.space_group_name_H-M   'P 1'
#
loop_
_entity.id
_entity.type
_entity.pdbx_description
1 polymer ?
#
loop_
_entity_poly.entity_id
_entity_poly.type
_entity_poly.pdbx_seq_one_letter_code
_entity_poly.pdbx_strand_id
1 'polypeptide(L)'
;MRTDLHRAGDSRLFASAAVINLLKDLQKSRGLTMLFITHNLALVGNLADRVLVFNMGKVVELGPVADVVDRPKHPYSGQLLENALIADVEARAHTTSGFPLMPISR
;
A
#
# COMPACT_ATOMS: atom_id res chain seq x y z
N MET A 1 -34.26 7.88 -15.82
CA MET A 1 -34.39 6.44 -15.49
C MET A 1 -32.98 5.92 -15.20
N ARG A 2 -32.76 5.38 -13.99
CA ARG A 2 -31.45 4.96 -13.44
C ARG A 2 -30.75 3.88 -14.28
N THR A 3 -29.42 3.89 -14.33
CA THR A 3 -28.50 2.79 -13.95
C THR A 3 -27.03 3.29 -14.05
N ASP A 4 -26.42 3.82 -12.99
CA ASP A 4 -25.43 3.21 -12.05
C ASP A 4 -24.02 2.86 -12.62
N LEU A 5 -23.02 3.55 -12.04
CA LEU A 5 -21.79 3.02 -11.44
C LEU A 5 -20.62 2.46 -12.32
N HIS A 6 -19.54 3.27 -12.43
CA HIS A 6 -18.07 2.96 -12.45
C HIS A 6 -17.38 4.09 -13.25
N ARG A 7 -16.56 4.99 -12.69
CA ARG A 7 -15.20 4.70 -12.21
C ARG A 7 -14.67 5.90 -11.38
N ALA A 8 -14.94 5.88 -10.07
CA ALA A 8 -14.42 6.81 -9.06
C ALA A 8 -13.21 6.19 -8.34
N GLY A 9 -12.16 5.83 -9.09
CA GLY A 9 -11.04 4.99 -8.60
C GLY A 9 -9.83 5.76 -8.07
N ASP A 10 -9.47 6.90 -8.67
CA ASP A 10 -8.08 7.39 -8.55
C ASP A 10 -7.83 8.32 -7.35
N SER A 11 -8.87 8.96 -6.80
CA SER A 11 -8.69 9.93 -5.69
C SER A 11 -8.44 9.27 -4.32
N ARG A 12 -8.73 7.97 -4.16
CA ARG A 12 -8.60 7.28 -2.86
C ARG A 12 -7.15 6.94 -2.51
N LEU A 13 -6.31 6.66 -3.51
CA LEU A 13 -4.91 6.27 -3.31
C LEU A 13 -4.06 7.42 -2.78
N PHE A 14 -4.26 8.63 -3.31
CA PHE A 14 -3.56 9.84 -2.84
C PHE A 14 -3.93 10.23 -1.41
N ALA A 15 -5.21 10.06 -1.02
CA ALA A 15 -5.68 10.36 0.33
C ALA A 15 -5.00 9.47 1.39
N SER A 16 -4.86 8.17 1.13
CA SER A 16 -4.21 7.25 2.07
C SER A 16 -2.73 7.55 2.29
N ALA A 17 -1.98 7.92 1.25
CA ALA A 17 -0.57 8.26 1.35
C ALA A 17 -0.33 9.54 2.18
N ALA A 18 -1.16 10.58 1.98
CA ALA A 18 -1.06 11.83 2.73
C ALA A 18 -1.31 11.62 4.24
N VAL A 19 -2.33 10.83 4.58
CA VAL A 19 -2.63 10.49 5.99
C VAL A 19 -1.51 9.69 6.62
N ILE A 20 -0.93 8.71 5.91
CA ILE A 20 0.19 7.91 6.42
C ILE A 20 1.40 8.79 6.72
N ASN A 21 1.74 9.74 5.86
CA ASN A 21 2.89 10.63 6.08
C ASN A 21 2.66 11.52 7.31
N LEU A 22 1.46 12.09 7.46
CA LEU A 22 1.11 12.85 8.66
C LEU A 22 1.25 12.01 9.94
N LEU A 23 0.77 10.76 9.93
CA LEU A 23 0.88 9.86 11.07
C LEU A 23 2.34 9.56 11.43
N LYS A 24 3.22 9.38 10.44
CA LYS A 24 4.66 9.20 10.69
C LYS A 24 5.32 10.42 11.29
N ASP A 25 4.96 11.62 10.83
CA ASP A 25 5.50 12.87 11.38
C ASP A 25 5.08 13.06 12.84
N LEU A 26 3.82 12.72 13.16
CA LEU A 26 3.32 12.71 14.54
C LEU A 26 4.03 11.67 15.40
N GLN A 27 4.25 10.47 14.86
CA GLN A 27 4.99 9.42 15.55
C GLN A 27 6.41 9.87 15.91
N LYS A 28 7.14 10.44 14.95
CA LYS A 28 8.52 10.92 15.16
C LYS A 28 8.58 12.07 16.16
N SER A 29 7.68 13.05 16.03
CA SER A 29 7.67 14.23 16.91
C SER A 29 7.25 13.93 18.35
N ARG A 30 6.48 12.87 18.59
CA ARG A 30 5.93 12.54 19.92
C ARG A 30 6.41 11.21 20.49
N GLY A 31 7.27 10.47 19.77
CA GLY A 31 7.77 9.17 20.21
C GLY A 31 6.67 8.11 20.37
N LEU A 32 5.68 8.09 19.47
CA LEU A 32 4.55 7.17 19.58
C LEU A 32 4.88 5.78 19.05
N THR A 33 4.28 4.75 19.65
CA THR A 33 4.22 3.41 19.06
C THR A 33 2.96 3.29 18.21
N MET A 34 3.10 2.90 16.95
CA MET A 34 1.98 2.72 16.02
C MET A 34 1.87 1.27 15.56
N LEU A 35 0.64 0.74 15.54
CA LEU A 35 0.31 -0.55 14.96
C LEU A 35 -0.60 -0.33 13.76
N PHE A 36 -0.18 -0.83 12.60
CA PHE A 36 -0.96 -0.79 11.37
C PHE A 36 -1.43 -2.20 11.01
N ILE A 37 -2.71 -2.32 10.62
CA ILE A 37 -3.28 -3.56 10.09
C ILE A 37 -3.63 -3.31 8.63
N THR A 38 -2.97 -4.03 7.73
CA THR A 38 -3.17 -3.93 6.28
C THR A 38 -3.13 -5.31 5.65
N HIS A 39 -3.86 -5.47 4.55
CA HIS A 39 -3.79 -6.65 3.69
C HIS A 39 -2.80 -6.46 2.53
N ASN A 40 -2.30 -5.24 2.33
CA ASN A 40 -1.38 -4.92 1.25
C ASN A 40 0.06 -4.81 1.79
N LEU A 41 0.87 -5.84 1.52
CA LEU A 41 2.29 -5.85 1.88
C LEU A 41 3.14 -4.88 1.05
N ALA A 42 2.70 -4.43 -0.14
CA ALA A 42 3.47 -3.48 -0.95
C ALA A 42 3.67 -2.12 -0.24
N LEU A 43 2.76 -1.75 0.66
CA LEU A 43 2.84 -0.52 1.43
C LEU A 43 3.64 -0.66 2.73
N VAL A 44 3.96 -1.89 3.15
CA VAL A 44 4.56 -2.16 4.47
C VAL A 44 6.00 -1.64 4.56
N GLY A 45 6.76 -1.71 3.46
CA GLY A 45 8.13 -1.21 3.34
C GLY A 45 8.29 0.25 3.72
N ASN A 46 7.27 1.06 3.40
CA ASN A 46 7.27 2.46 3.77
C ASN A 46 6.59 2.70 5.11
N LEU A 47 5.72 1.81 5.60
CA LEU A 47 4.82 2.09 6.71
C LEU A 47 5.37 1.67 8.09
N ALA A 48 6.13 0.58 8.15
CA ALA A 48 6.51 -0.05 9.42
C ALA A 48 7.96 -0.55 9.42
N ASP A 49 8.57 -0.61 10.61
CA ASP A 49 9.90 -1.19 10.80
C ASP A 49 9.84 -2.73 10.90
N ARG A 50 8.72 -3.26 11.42
CA ARG A 50 8.48 -4.68 11.65
C ARG A 50 7.11 -5.08 11.13
N VAL A 51 7.00 -6.32 10.65
CA VAL A 51 5.76 -6.89 10.13
C VAL A 51 5.46 -8.23 10.78
N LEU A 52 4.17 -8.44 11.03
CA LEU A 52 3.60 -9.71 11.44
C LEU A 52 2.65 -10.18 10.35
N VAL A 53 2.85 -11.39 9.84
CA VAL A 53 1.93 -12.04 8.91
C VAL A 53 1.03 -12.98 9.69
N PHE A 54 -0.27 -12.81 9.51
CA PHE A 54 -1.29 -13.60 10.20
C PHE A 54 -2.10 -14.38 9.17
N ASN A 55 -2.30 -15.68 9.41
CA ASN A 55 -3.12 -16.53 8.56
C ASN A 55 -3.90 -17.55 9.42
N MET A 56 -5.19 -17.71 9.14
CA MET A 56 -6.06 -18.69 9.81
C MET A 56 -5.94 -18.70 11.35
N GLY A 57 -5.93 -17.52 11.97
CA GLY A 57 -5.86 -17.42 13.43
C GLY A 57 -4.45 -17.63 14.01
N LYS A 58 -3.40 -17.74 13.19
CA LYS A 58 -2.03 -17.97 13.63
C LYS A 58 -1.07 -16.92 13.07
N VAL A 59 -0.10 -16.53 13.90
CA VAL A 59 1.07 -15.80 13.45
C VAL A 59 1.93 -16.77 12.65
N VAL A 60 2.08 -16.52 11.35
CA VAL A 60 2.87 -17.38 10.46
C VAL A 60 4.26 -16.83 10.20
N GLU A 61 4.46 -15.52 10.36
CA GLU A 61 5.77 -14.88 10.24
C GLU A 61 5.84 -13.58 11.04
N LEU A 62 7.00 -13.28 11.62
CA LEU A 62 7.27 -12.04 12.35
C LEU A 62 8.74 -11.68 12.19
N GLY A 63 9.02 -10.46 11.77
CA GLY A 63 10.41 -10.01 11.59
C GLY A 63 10.53 -8.55 11.18
N PRO A 64 11.77 -8.07 10.97
CA PRO A 64 12.03 -6.82 10.27
C PRO A 64 11.35 -6.84 8.90
N VAL A 65 10.80 -5.71 8.47
CA VAL A 65 10.12 -5.62 7.17
C VAL A 65 11.03 -6.04 6.02
N ALA A 66 12.29 -5.61 6.02
CA ALA A 66 13.27 -5.99 5.00
C ALA A 66 13.41 -7.52 4.88
N ASP A 67 13.53 -8.23 6.01
CA ASP A 67 13.70 -9.68 6.00
C ASP A 67 12.46 -10.40 5.45
N VAL A 68 11.27 -9.98 5.87
CA VAL A 68 10.01 -10.66 5.49
C VAL A 68 9.63 -10.34 4.04
N VAL A 69 9.93 -9.13 3.55
CA VAL A 69 9.63 -8.70 2.17
C VAL A 69 10.65 -9.25 1.18
N ASP A 70 11.95 -9.18 1.50
CA ASP A 70 13.01 -9.57 0.55
C ASP A 70 13.26 -11.08 0.55
N ARG A 71 13.08 -11.73 1.71
CA ARG A 71 13.38 -13.16 1.92
C ARG A 71 12.29 -13.83 2.78
N PRO A 72 11.03 -13.85 2.31
CA PRO A 72 9.92 -14.44 3.05
C PRO A 72 10.23 -15.90 3.39
N LYS A 73 10.11 -16.25 4.67
CA LYS A 73 10.37 -17.63 5.14
C LYS A 73 9.13 -18.50 5.04
N HIS A 74 7.94 -17.93 5.19
CA HIS A 74 6.70 -18.68 5.12
C HIS A 74 6.12 -18.66 3.69
N PRO A 75 5.72 -19.81 3.11
CA PRO A 75 5.17 -19.88 1.75
C PRO A 75 3.99 -18.93 1.50
N TYR A 76 3.13 -18.76 2.51
CA TYR A 76 2.02 -17.82 2.45
C TYR A 76 2.46 -16.36 2.31
N SER A 77 3.54 -15.95 3.00
CA SER A 77 4.10 -14.60 2.88
C SER A 77 4.63 -14.36 1.47
N GLY A 78 5.28 -15.35 0.86
CA GLY A 78 5.71 -15.30 -0.54
C GLY A 78 4.54 -15.07 -1.50
N GLN A 79 3.46 -15.84 -1.37
CA GLN A 79 2.25 -15.67 -2.19
C GLN A 79 1.62 -14.29 -2.04
N LEU A 80 1.56 -13.75 -0.81
CA LEU A 80 1.05 -12.40 -0.57
C LEU A 80 1.92 -11.33 -1.25
N LEU A 81 3.24 -11.47 -1.22
CA LEU A 81 4.18 -10.54 -1.83
C LEU A 81 4.11 -10.57 -3.35
N GLU A 82 4.00 -11.75 -3.96
CA GLU A 82 3.80 -11.91 -5.41
C GLU A 82 2.53 -11.17 -5.86
N ASN A 83 1.43 -11.32 -5.13
CA ASN A 83 0.18 -10.61 -5.42
C ASN A 83 0.29 -9.10 -5.21
N ALA A 84 1.06 -8.67 -4.20
CA ALA A 84 1.25 -7.26 -3.88
C ALA A 84 2.12 -6.53 -4.92
N LEU A 85 3.13 -7.22 -5.49
CA LEU A 85 3.98 -6.67 -6.56
C LEU A 85 3.19 -6.43 -7.85
N ILE A 86 2.23 -7.31 -8.18
CA ILE A 86 1.32 -7.13 -9.33
C ILE A 86 0.49 -5.85 -9.16
N ALA A 87 -0.01 -5.58 -7.95
CA ALA A 87 -0.80 -4.38 -7.66
C ALA A 87 0.02 -3.07 -7.76
N ASP A 88 1.30 -3.05 -7.37
CA ASP A 88 2.18 -1.87 -7.55
C ASP A 88 2.50 -1.62 -9.03
N VAL A 89 2.70 -2.68 -9.82
CA VAL A 89 2.91 -2.58 -11.27
C VAL A 89 1.68 -2.00 -11.96
N GLU A 90 0.47 -2.43 -11.59
CA GLU A 90 -0.77 -1.84 -12.12
C GLU A 90 -0.93 -0.37 -11.71
N ALA A 91 -0.63 -0.02 -10.45
CA ALA A 91 -0.67 1.37 -9.99
C ALA A 91 0.28 2.28 -10.78
N ARG A 92 1.46 1.77 -11.18
CA ARG A 92 2.46 2.52 -11.96
C ARG A 92 2.15 2.55 -13.46
N ALA A 93 1.55 1.51 -14.02
CA ALA A 93 1.15 1.46 -15.42
C ALA A 93 0.10 2.53 -15.79
N HIS A 94 -0.70 2.99 -14.82
CA HIS A 94 -1.67 4.08 -15.01
C HIS A 94 -1.03 5.50 -14.97
N THR A 95 0.29 5.63 -14.80
CA THR A 95 0.99 6.93 -14.69
C THR A 95 1.78 7.32 -15.96
N THR A 96 1.75 6.53 -17.05
CA THR A 96 2.58 6.80 -18.25
C THR A 96 1.80 6.90 -19.57
N SER A 97 0.71 7.67 -19.58
CA SER A 97 0.26 8.32 -20.82
C SER A 97 0.09 9.80 -20.54
N GLY A 98 0.99 10.60 -21.11
CA GLY A 98 1.04 12.04 -20.92
C GLY A 98 -0.33 12.69 -21.13
N PHE A 99 -0.70 13.56 -20.20
CA PHE A 99 -1.74 14.55 -20.43
C PHE A 99 -1.32 15.44 -21.61
N PRO A 100 -1.96 15.38 -22.79
CA PRO A 100 -1.82 16.44 -23.75
C PRO A 100 -2.62 17.62 -23.21
N LEU A 101 -1.94 18.70 -22.82
CA LEU A 101 -2.60 19.96 -22.54
C LEU A 101 -3.29 20.42 -23.83
N MET A 102 -4.62 20.28 -23.94
CA MET A 102 -5.37 20.94 -25.01
C MET A 102 -5.49 22.44 -24.70
N PRO A 103 -5.32 23.33 -25.70
CA PRO A 103 -5.53 24.75 -25.50
C PRO A 103 -7.01 25.02 -25.28
N ILE A 104 -7.29 25.85 -24.27
CA ILE A 104 -8.64 26.31 -23.93
C ILE A 104 -9.07 27.28 -25.03
N SER A 105 -9.95 26.83 -25.94
CA SER A 105 -10.67 27.75 -26.83
C SER A 105 -11.70 28.52 -26.01
N ARG A 106 -11.68 29.84 -26.20
CA ARG A 106 -12.65 30.80 -25.67
C ARG A 106 -14.05 30.56 -26.25
#